data_AF-A0A2T9Z4G5-F1
#
_entry.id   AF-A0A2T9Z4G5-F1
#
_cell.length_a   1.000
_cell.length_b   1.000
_cell.length_c   1.000
_cell.angle_alpha   90.00
_cell.angle_beta   90.00
_cell.angle_gamma   90.00
#
_symmetry.space_group_name_H-M   'P 1'
#
loop_
_entity.id
_entity.type
_entity.pdbx_description
1 polymer ?
#
loop_
_entity_poly.entity_id
_entity_poly.type
_entity_poly.pdbx_seq_one_letter_code
_entity_poly.pdbx_strand_id
1 'polypeptide(L)'
;METYYGYIDTIEDSLFVFEACRLGKIPKISKRLSESDRKKIRSGSVFVWDETKSSIKRWTDGINWSASRVAGPFLAYVEWSEPRRATKK
;
A
#
# COMPACT_ATOMS: atom_id res chain seq x y z
N MET A 1 -10.18 4.90 -2.11
CA MET A 1 -9.68 5.45 -3.39
C MET A 1 -8.29 4.87 -3.64
N GLU A 2 -8.05 4.17 -4.74
CA GLU A 2 -6.75 3.58 -5.12
C GLU A 2 -6.08 4.40 -6.23
N THR A 3 -4.74 4.35 -6.34
CA THR A 3 -3.98 5.05 -7.40
C THR A 3 -4.07 4.30 -8.72
N TYR A 4 -3.95 2.98 -8.65
CA TYR A 4 -3.98 2.07 -9.78
C TYR A 4 -4.61 0.74 -9.34
N TYR A 5 -5.17 -0.01 -10.29
CA TYR A 5 -5.69 -1.34 -10.07
C TYR A 5 -4.98 -2.32 -11.00
N GLY A 6 -4.23 -3.26 -10.44
CA GLY A 6 -3.45 -4.25 -11.17
C GLY A 6 -2.40 -4.93 -10.30
N TYR A 7 -1.50 -5.67 -10.93
CA TYR A 7 -0.40 -6.36 -10.25
C TYR A 7 0.93 -5.69 -10.57
N ILE A 8 1.83 -5.64 -9.59
CA ILE A 8 3.20 -5.14 -9.71
C ILE A 8 4.12 -6.33 -9.47
N ASP A 9 4.71 -6.85 -10.54
CA ASP A 9 5.63 -8.00 -10.47
C ASP A 9 7.08 -7.52 -10.45
N THR A 10 7.38 -6.50 -11.24
CA THR A 10 8.74 -6.02 -11.49
C THR A 10 8.94 -4.57 -11.06
N ILE A 11 10.22 -4.16 -10.98
CA ILE A 11 10.58 -2.75 -10.81
C ILE A 11 10.03 -1.91 -11.97
N GLU A 12 10.06 -2.44 -13.19
CA GLU A 12 9.58 -1.72 -14.38
C GLU A 12 8.09 -1.39 -14.28
N ASP A 13 7.26 -2.33 -13.80
CA ASP A 13 5.84 -2.07 -13.53
C ASP A 13 5.66 -0.92 -12.54
N SER A 14 6.48 -0.91 -11.47
CA SER A 14 6.47 0.16 -10.46
C SER A 14 6.84 1.51 -11.08
N LEU A 15 7.85 1.53 -11.96
CA LEU A 15 8.31 2.74 -12.64
C LEU A 15 7.24 3.31 -13.58
N PHE A 16 6.48 2.47 -14.30
CA PHE A 16 5.36 2.96 -15.11
C PHE A 16 4.28 3.63 -14.26
N VAL A 17 3.92 3.05 -13.12
CA VAL A 17 2.96 3.65 -12.19
C VAL A 17 3.51 4.97 -11.61
N PHE A 18 4.79 5.03 -11.25
CA PHE A 18 5.43 6.27 -10.79
C PHE A 18 5.45 7.35 -11.87
N GLU A 19 5.77 7.00 -13.12
CA GLU A 19 5.80 7.93 -14.23
C GLU A 19 4.39 8.46 -14.56
N ALA A 20 3.39 7.59 -14.56
CA ALA A 20 1.99 8.01 -14.73
C ALA A 20 1.54 8.96 -13.61
N CYS A 21 1.96 8.71 -12.36
CA CYS A 21 1.75 9.63 -11.24
C CYS A 21 2.47 10.98 -11.43
N ARG A 22 3.70 10.96 -11.95
CA ARG A 22 4.52 12.16 -12.19
C ARG A 22 3.91 13.04 -13.28
N LEU A 23 3.40 12.42 -14.34
CA LEU A 23 2.69 13.08 -15.44
C LEU A 23 1.26 13.51 -15.08
N GLY A 24 0.76 13.15 -13.88
CA GLY A 24 -0.59 13.49 -13.44
C GLY A 24 -1.72 12.69 -14.12
N LYS A 25 -1.38 11.57 -14.78
CA LYS A 25 -2.37 10.71 -15.45
C LYS A 25 -3.18 9.88 -14.45
N ILE A 26 -2.57 9.52 -13.32
CA ILE A 26 -3.22 8.81 -12.22
C ILE A 26 -2.91 9.53 -10.89
N PRO A 27 -3.82 9.48 -9.90
CA PRO A 27 -3.69 10.28 -8.69
C PRO A 27 -2.71 9.67 -7.67
N LYS A 28 -1.97 10.53 -6.98
CA LYS A 28 -1.24 10.16 -5.76
C LYS A 28 -2.12 10.36 -4.54
N ILE A 29 -1.99 9.48 -3.55
CA ILE A 29 -2.62 9.64 -2.25
C ILE A 29 -1.85 10.70 -1.46
N SER A 30 -2.59 11.69 -0.92
CA SER A 30 -2.02 12.79 -0.13
C SER A 30 -2.38 12.72 1.36
N LYS A 31 -3.38 11.89 1.73
CA LYS A 31 -3.89 11.76 3.10
C LYS A 31 -4.06 10.29 3.46
N ARG A 32 -3.98 9.97 4.75
CA ARG A 32 -4.30 8.63 5.27
C ARG A 32 -5.72 8.22 4.87
N LEU A 33 -5.88 6.92 4.59
CA LEU A 33 -7.19 6.36 4.30
C LEU A 33 -8.13 6.47 5.50
N SER A 34 -9.35 6.91 5.21
CA SER A 34 -10.49 6.82 6.12
C SER A 34 -10.84 5.36 6.40
N GLU A 35 -11.65 5.11 7.44
CA GLU A 35 -12.10 3.74 7.73
C GLU A 35 -12.90 3.14 6.56
N SER A 36 -13.71 3.94 5.88
CA SER A 36 -14.50 3.50 4.72
C SER A 36 -13.62 3.21 3.50
N ASP A 37 -12.52 3.95 3.29
CA ASP A 37 -11.56 3.66 2.23
C ASP A 37 -10.76 2.39 2.51
N ARG A 38 -10.40 2.12 3.77
CA ARG A 38 -9.70 0.89 4.15
C ARG A 38 -10.52 -0.35 3.83
N LYS A 39 -11.83 -0.31 4.06
CA LYS A 39 -12.76 -1.40 3.71
C LYS A 39 -12.84 -1.68 2.20
N LYS A 40 -12.33 -0.79 1.35
CA LYS A 40 -12.29 -0.96 -0.11
C LYS A 40 -10.97 -1.53 -0.61
N ILE A 41 -9.96 -1.70 0.25
CA ILE A 41 -8.69 -2.33 -0.13
C ILE A 41 -8.97 -3.78 -0.50
N ARG A 42 -8.44 -4.21 -1.64
CA ARG A 42 -8.62 -5.56 -2.17
C ARG A 42 -7.40 -5.99 -2.98
N SER A 43 -7.38 -7.26 -3.38
CA SER A 43 -6.37 -7.75 -4.33
C SER A 43 -6.36 -6.87 -5.59
N GLY A 44 -5.16 -6.41 -5.95
CA GLY A 44 -4.93 -5.49 -7.06
C GLY A 44 -4.92 -4.00 -6.71
N SER A 45 -5.29 -3.61 -5.48
CA SER A 45 -5.23 -2.19 -5.07
C SER A 45 -3.80 -1.70 -4.92
N VAL A 46 -3.41 -0.68 -5.70
CA VAL A 46 -2.09 -0.04 -5.64
C VAL A 46 -2.23 1.40 -5.17
N PHE A 47 -1.37 1.82 -4.23
CA PHE A 47 -1.38 3.16 -3.64
C PHE A 47 0.02 3.77 -3.73
N VAL A 48 0.09 5.00 -4.26
CA VAL A 48 1.34 5.76 -4.36
C VAL A 48 1.18 7.07 -3.61
N TRP A 49 2.15 7.42 -2.77
CA TRP A 49 2.18 8.71 -2.08
C TRP A 49 3.59 9.32 -2.12
N ASP A 50 3.63 10.64 -1.99
CA ASP A 50 4.87 11.37 -1.77
C ASP A 50 5.05 11.54 -0.26
N GLU A 51 6.13 10.99 0.29
CA GLU A 51 6.38 10.98 1.74
C GLU A 51 6.53 12.40 2.32
N THR A 52 6.95 13.38 1.52
CA THR A 52 7.18 14.76 1.96
C THR A 52 5.93 15.64 1.81
N LYS A 53 5.06 15.30 0.84
CA LYS A 53 3.84 16.08 0.53
C LYS A 53 2.56 15.47 1.08
N SER A 54 2.62 14.26 1.63
CA SER A 54 1.48 13.58 2.25
C SER A 54 1.65 13.49 3.77
N SER A 55 0.55 13.18 4.46
CA SER A 55 0.59 12.84 5.89
C SER A 55 1.04 11.40 6.18
N ILE A 56 1.56 10.68 5.16
CA ILE A 56 1.89 9.25 5.23
C ILE A 56 3.41 9.07 5.25
N LYS A 57 3.93 8.67 6.42
CA LYS A 57 5.33 8.21 6.60
C LYS A 57 5.47 6.70 6.55
N ARG A 58 4.43 6.00 6.96
CA ARG A 58 4.29 4.55 6.91
C ARG A 58 2.83 4.22 6.56
N TRP A 59 2.67 3.23 5.69
CA TRP A 59 1.36 2.72 5.32
C TRP A 59 0.67 2.06 6.52
N THR A 60 -0.63 2.29 6.65
CA THR A 60 -1.47 1.70 7.71
C THR A 60 -2.87 1.49 7.14
N ASP A 61 -3.24 0.24 6.90
CA ASP A 61 -4.54 -0.19 6.38
C ASP A 61 -5.44 -0.86 7.43
N GLY A 62 -4.89 -1.20 8.59
CA GLY A 62 -5.61 -1.90 9.66
C GLY A 62 -5.63 -3.42 9.49
N ILE A 63 -4.91 -3.96 8.51
CA ILE A 63 -4.78 -5.40 8.29
C ILE A 63 -3.64 -5.94 9.17
N ASN A 64 -3.82 -7.16 9.69
CA ASN A 64 -2.79 -7.84 10.47
C ASN A 64 -1.77 -8.50 9.53
N TRP A 65 -0.65 -7.82 9.31
CA TRP A 65 0.43 -8.32 8.45
C TRP A 65 1.46 -9.14 9.23
N SER A 66 2.01 -10.17 8.57
CA SER A 66 3.20 -10.91 9.00
C SER A 66 4.44 -9.99 9.14
N ALA A 67 5.53 -10.53 9.67
CA ALA A 67 6.85 -9.89 9.52
C ALA A 67 7.23 -9.79 8.03
N SER A 68 8.01 -8.77 7.67
CA SER A 68 8.46 -8.56 6.28
C SER A 68 9.32 -9.73 5.78
N ARG A 69 9.23 -9.99 4.48
CA ARG A 69 10.12 -10.88 3.74
C ARG A 69 10.65 -10.13 2.52
N VAL A 70 11.92 -10.31 2.22
CA VAL A 70 12.52 -9.76 1.01
C VAL A 70 12.08 -10.61 -0.18
N ALA A 71 11.52 -9.97 -1.20
CA ALA A 71 11.10 -10.58 -2.46
C ALA A 71 11.72 -9.77 -3.60
N GLY A 72 12.97 -10.10 -3.93
CA GLY A 72 13.79 -9.28 -4.82
C GLY A 72 13.92 -7.84 -4.31
N PRO A 73 13.50 -6.82 -5.07
CA PRO A 73 13.56 -5.41 -4.66
C PRO A 73 12.39 -4.99 -3.74
N PHE A 74 11.43 -5.89 -3.48
CA PHE A 74 10.23 -5.60 -2.72
C PHE A 74 10.26 -6.18 -1.31
N LEU A 75 9.42 -5.60 -0.44
CA LEU A 75 9.04 -6.21 0.83
C LEU A 75 7.65 -6.81 0.69
N ALA A 76 7.56 -8.11 0.94
CA ALA A 76 6.31 -8.86 0.92
C ALA A 76 5.82 -9.14 2.35
N TYR A 77 4.50 -9.13 2.50
CA TYR A 77 3.78 -9.39 3.73
C TYR A 77 2.61 -10.32 3.41
N VAL A 78 2.27 -11.23 4.34
CA VAL A 78 1.11 -12.10 4.23
C VAL A 78 0.10 -11.68 5.28
N GLU A 79 -1.17 -11.58 4.90
CA GLU A 79 -2.26 -11.32 5.84
C GLU A 79 -2.43 -12.52 6.78
N TRP A 80 -2.45 -12.26 8.07
CA TRP A 80 -2.76 -13.27 9.09
C TRP A 80 -4.25 -13.23 9.40
N SER A 81 -4.92 -14.36 9.16
CA SER A 81 -6.35 -14.55 9.41
C SER A 81 -6.74 -14.46 10.88
N GLU A 82 -5.79 -14.64 11.81
CA GLU A 82 -6.06 -14.52 13.25
C GLU A 82 -5.69 -13.13 13.77
N PRO A 83 -6.59 -12.44 14.51
CA PRO A 83 -6.24 -11.25 15.25
C PRO A 83 -5.13 -11.59 16.26
N ARG A 84 -4.07 -10.75 16.35
CA ARG A 84 -3.07 -10.93 17.40
C ARG A 84 -3.79 -10.94 18.74
N ARG A 85 -3.73 -12.06 19.47
CA ARG A 85 -4.12 -12.09 20.88
C ARG A 85 -3.33 -10.97 21.56
N ALA A 86 -4.05 -10.00 22.13
CA ALA A 86 -3.41 -8.95 22.91
C ALA A 86 -2.53 -9.64 23.96
N THR A 87 -1.23 -9.44 23.88
CA THR A 87 -0.31 -9.90 24.92
C THR A 87 -0.73 -9.16 26.19
N LYS A 88 -1.34 -9.88 27.14
CA LYS A 88 -1.59 -9.32 28.47
C LYS A 88 -0.22 -8.95 29.04
N LYS A 89 -0.03 -7.66 29.30
CA LYS A 89 1.08 -7.17 30.14
C LYS A 89 0.88 -7.65 31.57
#